data_AF-A0A657ANS9-F1
#
_entry.id   AF-A0A657ANS9-F1
#
_cell.length_a   1.000
_cell.length_b   1.000
_cell.length_c   1.000
_cell.angle_alpha   90.00
_cell.angle_beta   90.00
_cell.angle_gamma   90.00
#
_symmetry.space_group_name_H-M   'P 1'
#
loop_
_entity.id
_entity.type
_entity.pdbx_description
1 polymer ?
#
loop_
_entity_poly.entity_id
_entity_poly.type
_entity_poly.pdbx_seq_one_letter_code
_entity_poly.pdbx_strand_id
1 'polypeptide(L)'
;MPRGKRLIVSSCPHHIVQRGHDKTAAFLCDEDDQHYLEVLIEAKNDLGVAVERCQLTGTGKFVDEIERRMGRRVENRGSGRPGK
;
A
#
# COMPACT_ATOMS: atom_id res chain seq x y z
N MET A 1 20.63 -10.58 14.80
CA MET A 1 21.09 -10.15 13.45
C MET A 1 20.08 -9.20 12.86
N PRO A 2 20.50 -8.08 12.23
CA PRO A 2 19.60 -7.24 11.47
C PRO A 2 19.06 -8.01 10.26
N ARG A 3 17.74 -7.98 10.05
CA ARG A 3 17.16 -8.50 8.81
C ARG A 3 17.52 -7.54 7.68
N GLY A 4 18.03 -8.08 6.56
CA GLY A 4 18.29 -7.29 5.36
C GLY A 4 17.02 -6.59 4.86
N LYS A 5 17.18 -5.54 4.04
CA LYS A 5 16.04 -4.84 3.44
C LYS A 5 15.24 -5.82 2.57
N ARG A 6 13.91 -5.77 2.67
CA ARG A 6 13.03 -6.53 1.77
C ARG A 6 13.14 -5.95 0.37
N LEU A 7 13.44 -6.79 -0.62
CA LEU A 7 13.41 -6.43 -2.04
C LEU A 7 11.99 -6.71 -2.57
N ILE A 8 11.36 -5.70 -3.15
CA ILE A 8 10.07 -5.83 -3.84
C ILE A 8 10.34 -5.59 -5.32
N VAL A 9 9.99 -6.58 -6.15
CA VAL A 9 10.21 -6.54 -7.60
C VAL A 9 8.86 -6.51 -8.29
N SER A 10 8.57 -5.46 -9.04
CA SER A 10 7.32 -5.34 -9.79
C SER A 10 7.10 -6.55 -10.71
N SER A 11 5.84 -6.99 -10.82
CA SER A 11 5.41 -8.11 -11.68
C SER A 11 5.98 -9.48 -11.34
N CYS A 12 6.65 -9.63 -10.19
CA CYS A 12 7.08 -10.91 -9.67
C CYS A 12 6.18 -11.31 -8.48
N PRO A 13 5.60 -12.52 -8.44
CA PRO A 13 4.84 -12.98 -7.28
C PRO A 13 5.74 -13.05 -6.03
N HIS A 14 5.25 -12.51 -4.91
CA HIS A 14 5.92 -12.63 -3.61
C HIS A 14 5.14 -13.55 -2.69
N HIS A 15 5.85 -14.47 -2.04
CA HIS A 15 5.28 -15.24 -0.95
C HIS A 15 5.27 -14.38 0.32
N ILE A 16 4.07 -14.09 0.81
CA ILE A 16 3.84 -13.29 2.02
C ILE A 16 3.39 -14.22 3.13
N VAL A 17 4.07 -14.13 4.28
CA VAL A 17 3.70 -14.86 5.50
C VAL A 17 3.40 -13.84 6.59
N GLN A 18 2.19 -13.91 7.15
CA GLN A 18 1.77 -13.16 8.32
C GLN A 18 1.87 -14.03 9.57
N ARG A 19 2.31 -13.44 10.67
CA ARG A 19 2.39 -14.10 11.99
C ARG A 19 1.79 -13.18 13.04
N GLY A 20 1.13 -13.75 14.02
CA GLY A 20 0.67 -13.02 15.20
C GLY A 20 1.84 -12.52 16.05
N HIS A 21 1.53 -11.54 16.91
CA HIS A 21 2.47 -11.02 17.88
C HIS A 21 2.87 -12.13 18.87
N ASP A 22 4.12 -12.17 19.34
CA ASP A 22 4.59 -13.17 20.33
C ASP A 22 4.24 -14.64 20.03
N LYS A 23 4.27 -15.02 18.74
CA LYS A 23 3.93 -16.38 18.26
C LYS A 23 2.47 -16.78 18.49
N THR A 24 1.58 -15.84 18.75
CA THR A 24 0.14 -16.11 18.79
C THR A 24 -0.40 -16.35 17.38
N ALA A 25 -1.63 -16.88 17.32
CA ALA A 25 -2.38 -16.95 16.07
C ALA A 25 -2.57 -15.52 15.52
N ALA A 26 -2.49 -15.39 14.18
CA ALA A 26 -2.70 -14.11 13.51
C ALA A 26 -4.17 -13.66 13.55
N PHE A 27 -5.07 -14.63 13.68
CA PHE A 27 -6.52 -14.48 13.77
C PHE A 27 -7.00 -15.33 14.96
N LEU A 28 -7.86 -14.78 15.80
CA LEU A 28 -8.36 -15.47 17.01
C LEU A 28 -9.75 -16.04 16.79
N CYS A 29 -10.49 -15.51 15.82
CA CYS A 29 -11.78 -16.00 15.36
C CYS A 29 -11.96 -15.74 13.86
N ASP A 30 -13.02 -16.31 13.28
CA ASP A 30 -13.34 -16.18 11.85
C ASP A 30 -13.67 -14.71 11.50
N GLU A 31 -14.23 -13.94 12.43
CA GLU A 31 -14.52 -12.52 12.18
C GLU A 31 -13.25 -11.69 11.94
N ASP A 32 -12.13 -12.01 12.61
CA ASP A 32 -10.84 -11.35 12.38
C ASP A 32 -10.34 -11.63 10.95
N ASP A 33 -10.54 -12.86 10.46
CA ASP A 33 -10.12 -13.24 9.12
C ASP A 33 -10.92 -12.52 8.03
N GLN A 34 -12.24 -12.39 8.22
CA GLN A 34 -13.12 -11.74 7.26
C GLN A 34 -12.82 -10.25 7.23
N HIS A 35 -12.69 -9.63 8.40
CA HIS A 35 -12.35 -8.23 8.48
C HIS A 35 -10.99 -7.93 7.84
N TYR A 36 -10.00 -8.81 8.04
CA TYR A 36 -8.70 -8.67 7.38
C TYR A 36 -8.80 -8.73 5.85
N LEU A 37 -9.61 -9.66 5.31
CA LEU A 37 -9.82 -9.76 3.87
C LEU A 37 -10.51 -8.52 3.30
N GLU A 38 -11.49 -7.95 4.00
CA GLU A 38 -12.15 -6.70 3.61
C GLU A 38 -11.15 -5.56 3.50
N VAL A 39 -10.33 -5.35 4.54
CA VAL A 39 -9.27 -4.33 4.56
C VAL A 39 -8.26 -4.55 3.43
N LEU A 40 -7.90 -5.80 3.14
CA LEU A 40 -6.97 -6.12 2.06
C LEU A 40 -7.55 -5.81 0.68
N ILE A 41 -8.85 -6.08 0.48
CA ILE A 41 -9.56 -5.76 -0.76
C ILE A 41 -9.66 -4.24 -0.94
N GLU A 42 -10.01 -3.50 0.11
CA GLU A 42 -10.09 -2.04 0.10
C GLU A 42 -8.73 -1.44 -0.27
N ALA A 43 -7.67 -1.83 0.43
CA ALA A 43 -6.32 -1.35 0.15
C ALA A 43 -5.84 -1.69 -1.27
N LYS A 44 -6.18 -2.87 -1.79
CA LYS A 44 -5.88 -3.25 -3.18
C LYS A 44 -6.59 -2.34 -4.17
N ASN A 45 -7.86 -2.03 -3.93
CA ASN A 45 -8.63 -1.16 -4.81
C ASN A 45 -8.08 0.27 -4.81
N ASP A 46 -7.76 0.82 -3.64
CA ASP A 46 -7.16 2.15 -3.52
C ASP A 46 -5.81 2.24 -4.23
N LEU A 47 -4.94 1.24 -4.02
CA LEU A 47 -3.64 1.16 -4.71
C LEU A 47 -3.81 0.97 -6.22
N GLY A 48 -4.78 0.18 -6.65
CA GLY A 48 -5.12 0.00 -8.07
C GLY A 48 -5.51 1.33 -8.72
N VAL A 49 -6.42 2.07 -8.09
CA VAL A 49 -6.85 3.40 -8.56
C VAL A 49 -5.68 4.39 -8.61
N ALA A 50 -4.80 4.39 -7.60
CA ALA A 50 -3.62 5.23 -7.59
C ALA A 50 -2.67 4.89 -8.75
N VAL A 51 -2.42 3.61 -8.99
CA VAL A 51 -1.56 3.13 -10.09
C VAL A 51 -2.16 3.50 -11.45
N GLU A 52 -3.46 3.27 -11.66
CA GLU A 52 -4.17 3.64 -12.91
C GLU A 52 -4.10 5.13 -13.20
N ARG A 53 -4.09 5.97 -12.15
CA ARG A 53 -3.96 7.43 -12.25
C ARG A 53 -2.51 7.91 -12.29
N CYS A 54 -1.53 7.00 -12.36
CA CYS A 54 -0.10 7.31 -12.26
C CYS A 54 0.26 8.15 -11.02
N GLN A 55 -0.43 7.93 -9.90
CA GLN A 55 -0.18 8.58 -8.62
C GLN A 55 0.92 7.84 -7.84
N LEU A 56 1.61 8.57 -6.95
CA LEU A 56 2.61 7.97 -6.08
C LEU A 56 1.94 7.05 -5.05
N THR A 57 2.40 5.82 -5.00
CA THR A 57 2.01 4.84 -3.98
C THR A 57 3.16 4.66 -2.99
N GLY A 58 2.88 4.70 -1.68
CA GLY A 58 3.90 4.59 -0.65
C GLY A 58 3.62 5.41 0.61
N THR A 59 4.55 5.40 1.54
CA THR A 59 4.46 6.18 2.79
C THR A 59 4.64 7.68 2.54
N GLY A 60 4.15 8.54 3.43
CA GLY A 60 4.38 10.00 3.35
C GLY A 60 5.85 10.37 3.16
N LYS A 61 6.77 9.73 3.90
CA LYS A 61 8.23 9.94 3.75
C LYS A 61 8.76 9.65 2.33
N PHE A 62 8.16 8.68 1.63
CA PHE A 62 8.53 8.38 0.25
C PHE A 62 8.04 9.47 -0.69
N VAL A 63 6.80 9.94 -0.51
CA VAL A 63 6.23 11.06 -1.26
C VAL A 63 7.07 12.32 -1.04
N ASP A 64 7.39 12.68 0.20
CA ASP A 64 8.22 13.83 0.55
C ASP A 64 9.60 13.79 -0.14
N GLU A 65 10.24 12.61 -0.16
CA GLU A 65 11.54 12.44 -0.81
C GLU A 65 11.45 12.58 -2.35
N ILE A 66 10.37 12.10 -2.96
CA ILE A 66 10.13 12.29 -4.39
C ILE A 66 9.85 13.76 -4.71
N GLU A 67 9.00 14.43 -3.95
CA GLU A 67 8.72 15.87 -4.09
C GLU A 67 10.00 16.70 -3.97
N ARG A 68 10.83 16.39 -2.98
CA ARG A 68 12.13 17.05 -2.76
C ARG A 68 13.08 16.84 -3.93
N ARG A 69 13.16 15.64 -4.51
CA ARG A 69 14.02 15.35 -5.67
C ARG A 69 13.52 15.96 -6.97
N MET A 70 12.20 16.03 -7.17
CA MET A 70 11.60 16.62 -8.38
C MET A 70 11.50 18.15 -8.29
N GLY A 71 11.62 18.73 -7.09
CA GLY A 71 11.46 20.17 -6.87
C GLY A 71 10.04 20.67 -7.15
N ARG A 72 9.04 19.79 -7.05
CA ARG A 72 7.61 20.07 -7.32
C ARG A 72 6.74 19.27 -6.38
N ARG A 73 5.62 19.85 -5.95
CA ARG A 73 4.60 19.19 -5.12
C ARG A 73 3.75 18.24 -5.96
N VAL A 74 3.48 17.04 -5.45
CA VAL A 74 2.64 16.04 -6.10
C VAL A 74 1.25 16.13 -5.49
N GLU A 75 0.32 16.77 -6.21
CA GLU A 75 -1.07 16.88 -5.79
C GLU A 75 -1.88 15.70 -6.37
N ASN A 76 -2.51 14.91 -5.50
CA ASN A 76 -3.51 13.93 -5.90
C ASN A 76 -4.81 14.67 -6.27
N ARG A 77 -4.84 15.30 -7.46
CA ARG A 77 -6.03 15.97 -7.96
C ARG A 77 -7.13 14.94 -8.26
N GLY A 78 -8.36 15.25 -7.85
CA GLY A 78 -9.55 14.51 -8.26
C GLY A 78 -9.76 14.55 -9.78
N SER A 79 -10.65 13.71 -10.30
CA SER A 79 -10.94 13.65 -11.74
C SER A 79 -11.35 15.04 -12.26
N GLY A 80 -10.51 15.61 -13.13
CA GLY A 80 -10.65 16.97 -13.62
C GLY A 80 -11.73 17.17 -14.68
N ARG A 81 -12.81 16.38 -14.68
CA ARG A 81 -13.94 16.67 -15.57
C ARG A 81 -14.63 17.93 -15.02
N PRO A 82 -14.67 19.05 -15.78
CA PRO A 82 -15.45 20.20 -15.38
C PRO A 82 -16.90 19.75 -15.21
N GLY A 83 -17.50 20.03 -14.05
CA GLY A 83 -18.94 19.87 -13.86
C GLY A 83 -19.66 20.61 -14.99
N LYS A 84 -20.64 19.94 -15.61
CA LYS A 84 -21.43 20.50 -16.70
C LYS A 84 -22.39 21.55 -16.16
#